data_AF-I2GE69-F1
#
_entry.id   AF-I2GE69-F1
#
_cell.length_a   1.000
_cell.length_b   1.000
_cell.length_c   1.000
_cell.angle_alpha   90.00
_cell.angle_beta   90.00
_cell.angle_gamma   90.00
#
_symmetry.space_group_name_H-M   'P 1'
#
loop_
_entity.id
_entity.type
_entity.pdbx_description
1 polymer ?
#
loop_
_entity_poly.entity_id
_entity_poly.type
_entity_poly.pdbx_seq_one_letter_code
_entity_poly.pdbx_strand_id
1 'polypeptide(L)'
;MYEDGPRAAFNVAGSPIRIIKYDCQTSQPVTKTLLYDVASSGVPHIDNLEVMTLVLKLPNVNYSLVMVSDDNFGAAQITQFLAFEVLP
;
A
#
# COMPACT_ATOMS: atom_id res chain seq x y z
N MET A 1 9.93 -9.12 -2.07
CA MET A 1 10.34 -7.72 -1.86
C MET A 1 11.82 -7.79 -1.56
N TYR A 2 12.66 -7.43 -2.52
CA TYR A 2 14.10 -7.43 -2.32
C TYR A 2 14.54 -5.97 -2.21
N GLU A 3 15.10 -5.63 -1.07
CA GLU A 3 15.87 -4.41 -0.92
C GLU A 3 17.26 -4.71 -1.53
N ASP A 4 17.64 -3.94 -2.55
CA ASP A 4 18.98 -4.00 -3.14
C ASP A 4 19.65 -2.63 -2.98
N GLY A 5 20.86 -2.64 -2.46
CA GLY A 5 21.63 -1.44 -2.10
C GLY A 5 22.33 -1.57 -0.74
N PRO A 6 23.33 -0.72 -0.47
CA PRO A 6 23.95 -0.63 0.86
C PRO A 6 22.89 -0.24 1.89
N ARG A 7 22.90 -0.91 3.06
CA ARG A 7 21.98 -0.67 4.19
C ARG A 7 21.70 0.82 4.34
N ALA A 8 20.44 1.22 4.17
CA ALA A 8 20.03 2.59 4.43
C ALA A 8 20.21 2.89 5.93
N ALA A 9 21.08 3.83 6.25
CA ALA A 9 21.33 4.30 7.60
C ALA A 9 21.57 5.82 7.57
N PHE A 10 21.22 6.50 8.65
CA PHE A 10 21.30 7.97 8.79
C PHE A 10 22.71 8.55 8.55
N ASN A 11 23.75 7.72 8.55
CA ASN A 11 25.14 8.10 8.34
C ASN A 11 25.73 7.63 7.00
N VAL A 12 24.93 7.11 6.06
CA VAL A 12 25.41 6.62 4.75
C VAL A 12 24.87 7.51 3.63
N ALA A 13 25.75 8.37 3.08
CA ALA A 13 25.45 9.14 1.87
C ALA A 13 25.49 8.22 0.64
N GLY A 14 24.54 8.40 -0.29
CA GLY A 14 24.50 7.65 -1.56
C GLY A 14 23.77 6.30 -1.51
N SER A 15 22.82 6.11 -0.60
CA SER A 15 21.92 4.93 -0.59
C SER A 15 20.56 5.26 -1.22
N PRO A 16 20.42 5.26 -2.57
CA PRO A 16 19.12 5.42 -3.18
C PRO A 16 18.25 4.19 -2.92
N ILE A 17 17.27 4.31 -2.02
CA ILE A 17 16.24 3.29 -1.86
C ILE A 17 15.31 3.38 -3.06
N ARG A 18 15.27 2.35 -3.90
CA ARG A 18 14.32 2.22 -5.01
C ARG A 18 13.43 1.00 -4.78
N ILE A 19 12.19 1.24 -4.34
CA ILE A 19 11.18 0.18 -4.22
C ILE A 19 10.53 -0.02 -5.58
N ILE A 20 11.12 -0.89 -6.40
CA ILE A 20 10.59 -1.31 -7.69
C ILE A 20 9.99 -2.70 -7.51
N LYS A 21 8.74 -2.89 -7.93
CA LYS A 21 8.13 -4.22 -7.97
C LYS A 21 8.67 -4.92 -9.23
N TYR A 22 9.24 -6.10 -9.05
CA TYR A 22 9.77 -6.90 -10.14
C TYR A 22 8.86 -8.09 -10.42
N ASP A 23 8.78 -8.48 -11.68
CA ASP A 23 8.31 -9.80 -12.06
C ASP A 23 9.28 -10.83 -11.46
N CYS A 24 8.77 -11.79 -10.68
CA CYS A 24 9.61 -12.71 -9.92
C CYS A 24 10.26 -13.81 -10.77
N GLN A 25 9.89 -13.92 -12.05
CA GLN A 25 10.47 -14.87 -13.00
C GLN A 25 11.55 -14.23 -13.87
N THR A 26 11.35 -12.97 -14.26
CA THR A 26 12.19 -12.25 -15.23
C THR A 26 13.06 -11.16 -14.60
N SER A 27 12.82 -10.82 -13.33
CA SER A 27 13.47 -9.71 -12.62
C SER A 27 13.36 -8.36 -13.34
N GLN A 28 12.30 -8.16 -14.13
CA GLN A 28 12.02 -6.91 -14.81
C GLN A 28 11.05 -6.04 -14.01
N PRO A 29 11.21 -4.70 -13.97
CA PRO A 29 10.25 -3.82 -13.35
C PRO A 29 8.85 -4.03 -13.92
N VAL A 30 7.85 -4.18 -13.05
CA VAL A 30 6.45 -4.19 -13.50
C VAL A 30 5.95 -2.76 -13.68
N THR A 31 5.10 -2.57 -14.68
CA THR A 31 4.38 -1.31 -14.85
C THR A 31 3.33 -1.18 -13.76
N LYS A 32 3.25 -0.01 -13.11
CA LYS A 32 2.19 0.32 -12.15
C LYS A 32 1.16 1.21 -12.83
N THR A 33 -0.11 0.88 -12.67
CA THR A 33 -1.24 1.70 -13.10
C THR A 33 -1.95 2.23 -11.87
N LEU A 34 -2.28 3.52 -11.86
CA LEU A 34 -3.14 4.09 -10.84
C LEU A 34 -4.56 3.54 -11.03
N LEU A 35 -5.06 2.78 -10.07
CA LEU A 35 -6.42 2.22 -10.11
C LEU A 35 -7.43 3.11 -9.39
N TYR A 36 -7.02 3.69 -8.27
CA TYR A 36 -7.91 4.48 -7.42
C TYR A 36 -7.12 5.49 -6.60
N ASP A 37 -7.66 6.69 -6.49
CA ASP A 37 -7.17 7.72 -5.57
C ASP A 37 -8.03 7.70 -4.30
N VAL A 38 -7.47 7.21 -3.19
CA VAL A 38 -8.20 7.07 -1.92
C VAL A 38 -8.63 8.43 -1.34
N ALA A 39 -7.95 9.53 -1.69
CA ALA A 39 -8.38 10.87 -1.29
C ALA A 39 -9.72 11.27 -1.93
N SER A 40 -10.11 10.61 -3.04
CA SER A 40 -11.39 10.83 -3.71
C SER A 40 -12.56 10.00 -3.13
N SER A 41 -12.30 9.18 -2.10
CA SER A 41 -13.31 8.29 -1.50
C SER A 41 -14.40 8.99 -0.68
N GLY A 42 -14.19 10.25 -0.32
CA GLY A 42 -15.07 10.98 0.59
C GLY A 42 -14.87 10.61 2.06
N VAL A 43 -13.91 9.73 2.38
CA VAL A 43 -13.47 9.51 3.77
C VAL A 43 -12.82 10.81 4.28
N PRO A 44 -13.29 11.39 5.41
CA PRO A 44 -12.86 12.72 5.84
C PRO A 44 -11.37 12.88 6.15
N HIS A 45 -10.71 11.78 6.54
CA HIS A 45 -9.30 11.74 6.93
C HIS A 45 -8.71 10.39 6.52
N ILE A 46 -7.54 10.40 5.90
CA ILE A 46 -6.82 9.21 5.44
C ILE A 46 -5.39 9.30 5.96
N ASP A 47 -4.98 8.32 6.77
CA ASP A 47 -3.59 8.16 7.21
C ASP A 47 -2.80 7.22 6.26
N ASN A 48 -1.50 7.10 6.48
CA ASN A 48 -0.64 6.21 5.70
C ASN A 48 -1.13 4.76 5.79
N LEU A 49 -1.46 4.16 4.64
CA LEU A 49 -1.98 2.80 4.57
C LEU A 49 -0.82 1.80 4.46
N GLU A 50 -0.71 0.91 5.44
CA GLU A 50 0.40 -0.04 5.57
C GLU A 50 0.06 -1.44 5.06
N VAL A 51 -1.22 -1.80 5.11
CA VAL A 51 -1.70 -3.14 4.73
C VAL A 51 -2.85 -3.02 3.75
N MET A 52 -2.86 -3.91 2.76
CA MET A 52 -3.95 -4.06 1.81
C MET A 52 -4.16 -5.54 1.49
N THR A 53 -5.39 -6.04 1.58
CA THR A 53 -5.73 -7.42 1.26
C THR A 53 -7.12 -7.57 0.62
N LEU A 54 -7.23 -8.49 -0.34
CA LEU A 54 -8.53 -8.95 -0.85
C LEU A 54 -9.10 -10.00 0.11
N VAL A 55 -10.32 -9.77 0.56
CA VAL A 55 -11.04 -10.63 1.51
C VAL A 55 -12.09 -11.47 0.78
N LEU A 56 -12.88 -12.23 1.54
CA LEU A 56 -14.07 -12.95 1.10
C LEU A 56 -14.94 -12.09 0.18
N LYS A 57 -15.57 -12.79 -0.77
CA LYS A 57 -16.56 -12.21 -1.66
C LYS A 57 -17.80 -11.80 -0.88
N LEU A 58 -18.33 -10.63 -1.22
CA LEU A 58 -19.62 -10.15 -0.76
C LEU A 58 -20.76 -11.05 -1.32
N PRO A 59 -22.00 -10.95 -0.79
CA PRO A 59 -23.14 -11.73 -1.32
C PRO A 59 -23.41 -11.52 -2.81
N ASN A 60 -23.03 -10.37 -3.36
CA ASN A 60 -23.10 -10.05 -4.79
C ASN A 60 -21.88 -10.56 -5.58
N VAL A 61 -21.02 -11.38 -4.97
CA VAL A 61 -19.86 -12.07 -5.55
C VAL A 61 -18.65 -11.15 -5.84
N ASN A 62 -18.77 -9.84 -5.59
CA ASN A 62 -17.66 -8.90 -5.70
C ASN A 62 -16.63 -9.09 -4.57
N TYR A 63 -15.37 -8.76 -4.84
CA TYR A 63 -14.33 -8.84 -3.81
C TYR A 63 -14.44 -7.67 -2.84
N SER A 64 -14.22 -7.96 -1.56
CA SER A 64 -13.95 -6.90 -0.58
C SER A 64 -12.45 -6.61 -0.55
N LEU A 65 -12.07 -5.34 -0.55
CA LEU A 65 -10.72 -4.87 -0.34
C LEU A 65 -10.64 -4.19 1.02
N VAL A 66 -9.77 -4.68 1.89
CA VAL A 66 -9.51 -4.06 3.19
C VAL A 66 -8.14 -3.41 3.15
N MET A 67 -8.08 -2.14 3.55
CA MET A 67 -6.85 -1.38 3.76
C MET A 67 -6.77 -0.92 5.20
N VAL A 68 -5.56 -0.89 5.77
CA VAL A 68 -5.34 -0.56 7.18
C VAL A 68 -4.17 0.41 7.31
N SER A 69 -4.35 1.46 8.12
CA SER A 69 -3.26 2.29 8.64
C SER A 69 -2.91 1.88 10.07
N ASP A 70 -1.66 2.09 10.47
CA ASP A 70 -1.33 2.23 11.88
C ASP A 70 -1.38 3.73 12.28
N ASP A 71 -1.15 4.00 13.57
CA ASP A 71 -1.10 5.37 14.09
C ASP A 71 0.31 5.97 14.09
N ASN A 72 1.33 5.24 13.60
CA ASN A 72 2.74 5.59 13.71
C ASN A 72 3.17 6.16 15.09
N PHE A 73 2.49 5.77 16.18
CA PHE A 73 2.66 6.34 17.53
C PHE A 73 2.48 7.87 17.63
N GLY A 74 1.75 8.49 16.69
CA GLY A 74 1.54 9.93 16.61
C GLY A 74 0.12 10.34 17.01
N ALA A 75 -0.01 11.37 17.85
CA ALA A 75 -1.32 11.84 18.35
C ALA A 75 -2.27 12.39 17.25
N ALA A 76 -1.75 12.66 16.05
CA ALA A 76 -2.50 13.16 14.90
C ALA A 76 -2.90 12.06 13.90
N GLN A 77 -2.43 10.83 14.11
CA GLN A 77 -2.71 9.69 13.24
C GLN A 77 -3.55 8.68 14.02
N ILE A 78 -4.31 7.88 13.29
CA ILE A 78 -5.19 6.86 13.88
C ILE A 78 -5.01 5.53 13.17
N THR A 79 -5.19 4.44 13.89
CA THR A 79 -5.39 3.11 13.29
C THR A 79 -6.74 3.11 12.58
N GLN A 80 -6.73 3.02 11.25
CA GLN A 80 -7.94 3.04 10.42
C GLN A 80 -8.15 1.70 9.73
N PHE A 81 -9.41 1.29 9.62
CA PHE A 81 -9.84 0.18 8.77
C PHE A 81 -10.76 0.72 7.69
N LEU A 82 -10.34 0.63 6.44
CA LEU A 82 -11.14 1.01 5.27
C LEU A 82 -11.55 -0.24 4.51
N ALA A 83 -12.83 -0.38 4.22
CA ALA A 83 -13.37 -1.49 3.45
C ALA A 83 -14.05 -0.97 2.19
N PHE A 84 -13.63 -1.50 1.03
CA PHE A 84 -14.17 -1.16 -0.26
C PHE A 84 -14.72 -2.40 -0.95
N GLU A 85 -15.76 -2.21 -1.75
CA GLU A 85 -16.18 -3.20 -2.74
C GLU A 85 -15.41 -2.96 -4.05
N VAL A 86 -14.85 -4.03 -4.61
CA VAL A 86 -14.16 -3.98 -5.91
C VAL A 86 -15.17 -4.31 -7.01
N LEU A 87 -15.46 -3.31 -7.85
CA LEU A 87 -16.31 -3.46 -9.02
C LEU A 87 -15.51 -4.07 -10.20
N PRO A 88 -16.16 -4.89 -11.05
CA PRO A 88 -15.53 -5.48 -12.24
C PRO A 88 -15.20 -4.45 -13.33
#